data_AF-A0A950TY34-F1
#
_entry.id   AF-A0A950TY34-F1
#
_cell.length_a   1.000
_cell.length_b   1.000
_cell.length_c   1.000
_cell.angle_alpha   90.00
_cell.angle_beta   90.00
_cell.angle_gamma   90.00
#
_symmetry.space_group_name_H-M   'P 1'
#
loop_
_entity.id
_entity.type
_entity.pdbx_description
1 polymer ?
#
loop_
_entity_poly.entity_id
_entity_poly.type
_entity_poly.pdbx_seq_one_letter_code
_entity_poly.pdbx_strand_id
1 'polypeptide(L)'
;MGQTFASGQAGGDDPTGPSLGIIHSVVPGRLRVRVRGLRHSPKVKARLVRGLTRWGDLRAVSPSTETGNLLVLFDPAVSAQSVADRVASLVNESDDKHDDAAAEREWHRLDPRAVAAELGTSPESGLQAETAKQRLTAEGPNRIAVQRGRSAFEIAASQFQSVPAVLLLAAGLGSLLTGGIADAVAILAVVALNAAIGYTVESRSEKTIRLLESPGSAVATVLRDGSRLNVPADTLVPGDVMLLARGTTVPADGRICRSHELFTDEAMLTGESLPVRKTPEALPKAGIALGDRRNMIYRGTVVTSGTGTAIVVATGAQTEIGRVQLVLGTTSRPATPMERELGHLGLQLTCLSFALGGVVAV
;
A
#
# COMPACT_ATOMS: atom_id res chain seq x y z
N MET A 1 -19.79 -43.39 44.40
CA MET A 1 -18.84 -43.27 43.26
C MET A 1 -19.64 -42.75 42.08
N GLY A 2 -19.60 -41.50 41.65
CA GLY A 2 -18.63 -40.44 41.89
C GLY A 2 -18.38 -39.68 40.59
N GLN A 3 -19.42 -38.98 40.12
CA GLN A 3 -19.47 -37.76 39.29
C GLN A 3 -18.90 -37.73 37.84
N THR A 4 -19.85 -37.59 36.91
CA THR A 4 -19.99 -36.60 35.83
C THR A 4 -18.91 -35.52 35.67
N PHE A 5 -18.34 -35.40 34.47
CA PHE A 5 -17.69 -34.18 33.94
C PHE A 5 -18.30 -33.91 32.55
N ALA A 6 -19.24 -32.97 32.40
CA ALA A 6 -19.10 -31.50 32.37
C ALA A 6 -18.80 -30.99 30.94
N SER A 7 -19.86 -30.43 30.35
CA SER A 7 -19.86 -29.49 29.24
C SER A 7 -18.85 -28.37 29.49
N GLY A 8 -17.97 -28.11 28.52
CA GLY A 8 -16.92 -27.09 28.59
C GLY A 8 -17.03 -26.10 27.43
N GLN A 9 -17.69 -25.00 27.74
CA GLN A 9 -17.85 -23.73 27.03
C GLN A 9 -16.73 -23.29 26.07
N ALA A 10 -17.17 -22.53 25.06
CA ALA A 10 -16.38 -21.57 24.31
C ALA A 10 -15.43 -20.78 25.23
N GLY A 11 -14.13 -21.02 25.07
CA GLY A 11 -13.07 -20.25 25.72
C GLY A 11 -13.06 -18.84 25.17
N GLY A 12 -13.35 -17.88 26.05
CA GLY A 12 -13.18 -16.46 25.80
C GLY A 12 -11.71 -16.08 25.60
N ASP A 13 -11.52 -14.87 25.08
CA ASP A 13 -10.24 -14.18 24.98
C ASP A 13 -9.58 -14.08 26.36
N ASP A 14 -8.68 -15.02 26.65
CA ASP A 14 -7.64 -14.84 27.67
C ASP A 14 -6.51 -14.00 27.04
N PRO A 15 -6.25 -12.78 27.54
CA PRO A 15 -5.22 -11.90 26.98
C PRO A 15 -3.78 -12.37 27.26
N THR A 16 -3.57 -13.49 27.97
CA THR A 16 -2.23 -13.93 28.40
C THR A 16 -1.77 -15.30 27.86
N GLY A 17 -2.55 -15.95 26.98
CA GLY A 17 -2.20 -17.24 26.40
C GLY A 17 -1.32 -17.18 25.13
N PRO A 18 -0.60 -18.28 24.77
CA PRO A 18 0.28 -18.32 23.60
C PRO A 18 -0.44 -18.02 22.28
N SER A 19 0.22 -17.30 21.37
CA SER A 19 -0.28 -16.72 20.12
C SER A 19 -0.64 -17.72 19.00
N LEU A 20 -0.59 -19.03 19.28
CA LEU A 20 -0.83 -20.12 18.31
C LEU A 20 -1.83 -21.14 18.85
N GLY A 21 -2.90 -21.37 18.09
CA GLY A 21 -3.81 -22.51 18.30
C GLY A 21 -3.51 -23.61 17.30
N ILE A 22 -3.00 -24.76 17.75
CA ILE A 22 -2.79 -25.95 16.91
C ILE A 22 -4.15 -26.60 16.65
N ILE A 23 -4.57 -26.66 15.39
CA ILE A 23 -5.84 -27.28 14.99
C ILE A 23 -5.49 -28.63 14.33
N HIS A 24 -5.33 -29.65 15.17
CA HIS A 24 -5.02 -31.06 14.86
C HIS A 24 -3.61 -31.36 14.30
N SER A 25 -2.90 -32.27 14.96
CA SER A 25 -1.55 -32.74 14.60
C SER A 25 -1.47 -34.27 14.62
N VAL A 26 -1.90 -34.97 13.55
CA VAL A 26 -1.55 -36.40 13.39
C VAL A 26 -1.42 -36.83 11.92
N VAL A 27 -0.80 -36.00 11.08
CA VAL A 27 -0.34 -36.44 9.74
C VAL A 27 1.11 -36.01 9.56
N PRO A 28 2.07 -36.95 9.42
CA PRO A 28 3.48 -36.63 9.19
C PRO A 28 3.66 -35.72 7.97
N GLY A 29 4.46 -34.66 8.10
CA GLY A 29 4.73 -33.70 7.03
C GLY A 29 3.65 -32.65 6.76
N ARG A 30 2.57 -32.58 7.57
CA ARG A 30 1.51 -31.56 7.44
C ARG A 30 1.15 -30.94 8.79
N LEU A 31 1.25 -29.61 8.88
CA LEU A 31 0.90 -28.84 10.07
C LEU A 31 -0.12 -27.75 9.70
N ARG A 32 -1.26 -27.74 10.39
CA ARG A 32 -2.27 -26.67 10.27
C ARG A 32 -2.34 -25.89 11.58
N VAL A 33 -2.04 -24.61 11.50
CA VAL A 33 -2.03 -23.73 12.68
C VAL A 33 -2.90 -22.52 12.45
N ARG A 34 -3.63 -22.09 13.48
CA ARG A 34 -4.31 -20.81 13.47
C ARG A 34 -3.35 -19.73 13.97
N VAL A 35 -3.14 -18.70 13.15
CA VAL A 35 -2.23 -17.60 13.43
C VAL A 35 -3.04 -16.36 13.80
N ARG A 36 -2.88 -15.88 15.04
CA ARG A 36 -3.51 -14.64 15.49
C ARG A 36 -2.99 -13.46 14.64
N GLY A 37 -3.89 -12.60 14.15
CA GLY A 37 -3.53 -11.46 13.29
C GLY A 37 -3.35 -11.75 11.80
N LEU A 38 -3.47 -13.01 11.33
CA LEU A 38 -3.42 -13.34 9.89
C LEU A 38 -4.73 -12.99 9.15
N ARG A 39 -5.87 -12.94 9.86
CA ARG A 39 -7.17 -12.61 9.27
C ARG A 39 -7.19 -11.14 8.82
N HIS A 40 -7.59 -10.89 7.58
CA HIS A 40 -7.61 -9.55 6.94
C HIS A 40 -6.26 -8.83 6.89
N SER A 41 -5.14 -9.53 7.11
CA SER A 41 -3.80 -8.95 7.12
C SER A 41 -2.92 -9.50 5.99
N PRO A 42 -2.94 -8.90 4.79
CA PRO A 42 -2.06 -9.30 3.69
C PRO A 42 -0.57 -9.09 4.03
N LYS A 43 -0.25 -8.17 4.96
CA LYS A 43 1.12 -7.95 5.48
C LYS A 43 1.64 -9.18 6.23
N VAL A 44 0.85 -9.74 7.15
CA VAL A 44 1.22 -10.95 7.91
C VAL A 44 1.33 -12.16 6.98
N LYS A 45 0.44 -12.28 5.98
CA LYS A 45 0.52 -13.29 4.93
C LYS A 45 1.86 -13.25 4.19
N ALA A 46 2.25 -12.09 3.68
CA ALA A 46 3.50 -11.92 2.93
C ALA A 46 4.75 -12.22 3.79
N ARG A 47 4.73 -11.86 5.08
CA ARG A 47 5.82 -12.14 6.02
C ARG A 47 5.95 -13.63 6.30
N LEU A 48 4.86 -14.31 6.60
CA LEU A 48 4.86 -15.77 6.85
C LEU A 48 5.38 -16.52 5.63
N VAL A 49 4.92 -16.17 4.42
CA VAL A 49 5.44 -16.77 3.18
C VAL A 49 6.94 -16.50 3.05
N ARG A 50 7.40 -15.26 3.17
CA ARG A 50 8.81 -14.92 3.02
C ARG A 50 9.71 -15.60 4.07
N GLY A 51 9.29 -15.63 5.33
CA GLY A 51 10.06 -16.21 6.43
C GLY A 51 10.11 -17.73 6.38
N LEU A 52 9.01 -18.37 6.00
CA LEU A 52 8.92 -19.82 5.91
C LEU A 52 9.54 -20.36 4.61
N THR A 53 9.38 -19.68 3.46
CA THR A 53 10.00 -20.10 2.20
C THR A 53 11.53 -20.03 2.23
N ARG A 54 12.12 -19.18 3.10
CA ARG A 54 13.59 -19.16 3.32
C ARG A 54 14.10 -20.35 4.14
N TRP A 55 13.20 -21.11 4.76
CA TRP A 55 13.57 -22.28 5.52
C TRP A 55 13.56 -23.50 4.59
N GLY A 56 14.74 -24.12 4.39
CA GLY A 56 14.98 -25.13 3.36
C GLY A 56 14.22 -26.44 3.51
N ASP A 57 13.56 -26.66 4.65
CA ASP A 57 12.90 -27.93 4.98
C ASP A 57 11.39 -27.96 4.66
N LEU A 58 10.88 -26.92 4.01
CA LEU A 58 9.46 -26.78 3.68
C LEU A 58 9.16 -27.12 2.21
N ARG A 59 8.12 -27.93 1.99
CA ARG A 59 7.61 -28.28 0.66
C ARG A 59 6.57 -27.28 0.16
N ALA A 60 5.72 -26.77 1.05
CA ALA A 60 4.73 -25.75 0.68
C ALA A 60 4.22 -24.97 1.91
N VAL A 61 3.83 -23.71 1.68
CA VAL A 61 3.26 -22.83 2.71
C VAL A 61 2.03 -22.14 2.12
N SER A 62 0.86 -22.35 2.73
CA SER A 62 -0.41 -21.80 2.27
C SER A 62 -1.14 -21.06 3.40
N PRO A 63 -0.93 -19.74 3.53
CA PRO A 63 -1.67 -18.90 4.46
C PRO A 63 -2.98 -18.38 3.86
N SER A 64 -4.08 -18.49 4.64
CA SER A 64 -5.41 -17.96 4.31
C SER A 64 -5.73 -16.74 5.15
N THR A 65 -5.81 -15.57 4.51
CA THR A 65 -6.21 -14.30 5.13
C THR A 65 -7.70 -14.19 5.42
N GLU A 66 -8.52 -15.07 4.82
CA GLU A 66 -9.97 -15.13 5.05
C GLU A 66 -10.30 -15.87 6.35
N THR A 67 -9.59 -16.98 6.60
CA THR A 67 -9.86 -17.89 7.73
C THR A 67 -8.87 -17.74 8.90
N GLY A 68 -7.74 -17.04 8.70
CA GLY A 68 -6.67 -16.91 9.69
C GLY A 68 -5.85 -18.19 9.90
N ASN A 69 -5.99 -19.16 8.99
CA ASN A 69 -5.31 -20.45 9.06
C ASN A 69 -4.06 -20.46 8.18
N LEU A 70 -3.00 -21.10 8.68
CA LEU A 70 -1.77 -21.40 7.97
C LEU A 70 -1.65 -22.91 7.80
N LEU A 71 -1.47 -23.37 6.56
CA LEU A 71 -1.11 -24.75 6.25
C LEU A 71 0.36 -24.79 5.85
N VAL A 72 1.15 -25.62 6.52
CA VAL A 72 2.56 -25.86 6.21
C VAL A 72 2.75 -27.34 5.86
N LEU A 73 3.35 -27.60 4.70
CA LEU A 73 3.83 -28.91 4.29
C LEU A 73 5.36 -28.93 4.42
N PHE A 74 5.90 -29.89 5.17
CA PHE A 74 7.32 -29.99 5.50
C PHE A 74 7.80 -31.44 5.30
N ASP A 75 9.10 -31.64 5.25
CA ASP A 75 9.64 -32.99 5.15
C ASP A 75 9.30 -33.83 6.40
N PRO A 76 8.78 -35.07 6.28
CA PRO A 76 8.46 -35.92 7.43
C PRO A 76 9.63 -36.17 8.39
N ALA A 77 10.88 -35.96 7.96
CA ALA A 77 12.07 -36.03 8.82
C ALA A 77 12.16 -34.89 9.85
N VAL A 78 11.42 -33.79 9.68
CA VAL A 78 11.42 -32.63 10.58
C VAL A 78 10.26 -32.74 11.58
N SER A 79 10.50 -32.41 12.85
CA SER A 79 9.46 -32.42 13.88
C SER A 79 8.44 -31.31 13.65
N ALA A 80 7.15 -31.65 13.77
CA ALA A 80 6.05 -30.68 13.71
C ALA A 80 6.18 -29.57 14.76
N GLN A 81 6.82 -29.85 15.91
CA GLN A 81 7.06 -28.86 16.96
C GLN A 81 8.08 -27.81 16.52
N SER A 82 9.17 -28.21 15.87
CA SER A 82 10.17 -27.26 15.35
C SER A 82 9.59 -26.33 14.28
N VAL A 83 8.66 -26.84 13.47
CA VAL A 83 7.89 -26.04 12.51
C VAL A 83 6.96 -25.06 13.23
N ALA A 84 6.25 -25.52 14.27
CA ALA A 84 5.38 -24.69 15.08
C ALA A 84 6.15 -23.57 15.80
N ASP A 85 7.31 -23.88 16.39
CA ASP A 85 8.17 -22.92 17.09
C ASP A 85 8.73 -21.88 16.10
N ARG A 86 9.06 -22.30 14.87
CA ARG A 86 9.49 -21.38 13.82
C ARG A 86 8.37 -20.45 13.37
N VAL A 87 7.18 -20.98 13.16
CA VAL A 87 5.97 -20.17 12.87
C VAL A 87 5.72 -19.21 14.04
N ALA A 88 5.85 -19.66 15.29
CA ALA A 88 5.72 -18.83 16.50
C ALA A 88 6.72 -17.68 16.50
N SER A 89 7.99 -17.94 16.21
CA SER A 89 9.03 -16.91 16.15
C SER A 89 8.72 -15.85 15.09
N LEU A 90 8.21 -16.23 13.92
CA LEU A 90 7.87 -15.28 12.84
C LEU A 90 6.61 -14.46 13.13
N VAL A 91 5.70 -15.01 13.94
CA VAL A 91 4.49 -14.32 14.40
C VAL A 91 4.82 -13.38 15.56
N ASN A 92 5.64 -13.82 16.51
CA ASN A 92 6.06 -13.01 17.66
C ASN A 92 7.16 -11.99 17.33
N GLU A 93 7.88 -12.13 16.21
CA GLU A 93 8.72 -11.07 15.66
C GLU A 93 7.94 -9.77 15.35
N SER A 94 6.59 -9.80 15.38
CA SER A 94 5.73 -8.62 15.21
C SER A 94 5.75 -7.63 16.38
N ASP A 95 5.98 -8.10 17.62
CA ASP A 95 5.86 -7.25 18.79
C ASP A 95 7.19 -6.55 19.14
N ASP A 96 8.34 -7.16 18.80
CA ASP A 96 9.66 -6.61 19.14
C ASP A 96 10.50 -6.12 17.95
N LYS A 97 10.12 -6.38 16.69
CA LYS A 97 10.95 -6.01 15.51
C LYS A 97 10.20 -5.20 14.46
N HIS A 98 9.62 -4.08 14.88
CA HIS A 98 9.36 -2.96 13.96
C HIS A 98 10.61 -2.13 13.64
N ASP A 99 11.82 -2.52 14.09
CA ASP A 99 13.02 -1.67 14.02
C ASP A 99 14.00 -1.89 12.84
N ASP A 100 14.01 -3.01 12.11
CA ASP A 100 15.22 -3.36 11.32
C ASP A 100 15.03 -3.61 9.80
N ALA A 101 14.39 -2.68 9.08
CA ALA A 101 14.58 -2.62 7.60
C ALA A 101 14.78 -1.22 7.01
N ALA A 102 14.59 -0.18 7.81
CA ALA A 102 15.16 1.15 7.69
C ALA A 102 14.73 1.80 9.00
N ALA A 103 15.64 1.95 9.97
CA ALA A 103 15.31 2.67 11.20
C ALA A 103 14.63 3.97 10.80
N GLU A 104 13.33 4.05 11.03
CA GLU A 104 12.49 5.16 10.62
C GLU A 104 12.98 6.33 11.43
N ARG A 105 13.88 7.13 10.84
CA ARG A 105 14.61 8.16 11.57
C ARG A 105 13.58 9.07 12.21
N GLU A 106 13.51 9.00 13.54
CA GLU A 106 12.54 9.72 14.33
C GLU A 106 12.97 11.19 14.43
N TRP A 107 12.85 11.93 13.33
CA TRP A 107 13.27 13.34 13.22
C TRP A 107 12.66 14.22 14.32
N HIS A 108 11.47 13.86 14.81
CA HIS A 108 10.78 14.51 15.92
C HIS A 108 11.57 14.44 17.25
N ARG A 109 12.49 13.49 17.42
CA ARG A 109 13.30 13.35 18.64
C ARG A 109 14.56 14.20 18.61
N LEU A 110 14.95 14.66 17.44
CA LEU A 110 16.17 15.43 17.25
C LEU A 110 15.92 16.92 17.44
N ASP A 111 16.91 17.59 18.03
CA ASP A 111 16.97 19.05 18.05
C ASP A 111 17.14 19.59 16.62
N PRO A 112 16.54 20.74 16.26
CA PRO A 112 16.68 21.30 14.92
C PRO A 112 18.14 21.48 14.48
N ARG A 113 19.07 21.77 15.41
CA ARG A 113 20.51 21.88 15.10
C ARG A 113 21.15 20.53 14.77
N ALA A 114 20.72 19.46 15.44
CA ALA A 114 21.19 18.11 15.15
C ALA A 114 20.70 17.65 13.76
N VAL A 115 19.43 17.94 13.44
CA VAL A 115 18.87 17.68 12.10
C VAL A 115 19.61 18.49 11.03
N ALA A 116 19.92 19.76 11.31
CA ALA A 116 20.68 20.60 10.39
C ALA A 116 22.09 20.06 10.13
N ALA A 117 22.79 19.63 11.18
CA ALA A 117 24.11 19.02 11.06
C ALA A 117 24.08 17.71 10.27
N GLU A 118 23.11 16.84 10.53
CA GLU A 118 22.95 15.55 9.83
C GLU A 118 22.63 15.75 8.35
N LEU A 119 21.79 16.74 8.01
CA LEU A 119 21.43 17.06 6.64
C LEU A 119 22.40 18.06 5.97
N GLY A 120 23.50 18.43 6.63
CA GLY A 120 24.50 19.36 6.09
C GLY A 120 23.93 20.71 5.67
N THR A 121 22.98 21.25 6.44
CA THR A 121 22.29 22.52 6.17
C THR A 121 22.41 23.46 7.36
N SER A 122 22.05 24.74 7.16
CA SER A 122 22.06 25.77 8.19
C SER A 122 20.63 26.29 8.41
N PRO A 123 20.10 26.33 9.64
CA PRO A 123 18.77 26.89 9.89
C PRO A 123 18.66 28.39 9.51
N GLU A 124 19.77 29.13 9.57
CA GLU A 124 19.84 30.57 9.33
C GLU A 124 20.16 30.96 7.90
N SER A 125 20.92 30.13 7.17
CA SER A 125 21.33 30.41 5.79
C SER A 125 20.79 29.42 4.76
N GLY A 126 20.16 28.34 5.22
CA GLY A 126 19.64 27.28 4.36
C GLY A 126 20.74 26.46 3.68
N LEU A 127 20.32 25.70 2.68
CA LEU A 127 21.18 24.82 1.89
C LEU A 127 21.87 25.60 0.77
N GLN A 128 23.08 25.20 0.38
CA GLN A 128 23.72 25.78 -0.81
C GLN A 128 23.00 25.36 -2.08
N ALA A 129 22.79 26.28 -3.04
CA ALA A 129 22.05 25.98 -4.27
C ALA A 129 22.68 24.83 -5.08
N GLU A 130 24.01 24.73 -5.10
CA GLU A 130 24.70 23.64 -5.79
C GLU A 130 24.48 22.29 -5.11
N THR A 131 24.49 22.24 -3.78
CA THR A 131 24.17 21.02 -3.02
C THR A 131 22.72 20.61 -3.26
N ALA A 132 21.79 21.57 -3.31
CA ALA A 132 20.40 21.30 -3.60
C ALA A 132 20.21 20.67 -4.99
N LYS A 133 20.93 21.18 -6.01
CA LYS A 133 20.91 20.64 -7.37
C LYS A 133 21.50 19.23 -7.46
N GLN A 134 22.59 18.98 -6.73
CA GLN A 134 23.20 17.65 -6.65
C GLN A 134 22.25 16.64 -6.00
N ARG A 135 21.62 16.98 -4.86
CA ARG A 135 20.61 16.12 -4.21
C ARG A 135 19.41 15.88 -5.10
N LEU A 136 18.93 16.89 -5.81
CA LEU A 136 17.80 16.74 -6.73
C LEU A 136 18.11 15.74 -7.84
N THR A 137 19.36 15.71 -8.31
CA THR A 137 19.82 14.75 -9.32
C THR A 137 19.95 13.34 -8.75
N ALA A 138 20.39 13.20 -7.49
CA ALA A 138 20.61 11.91 -6.84
C ALA A 138 19.31 11.26 -6.30
N GLU A 139 18.44 12.04 -5.65
CA GLU A 139 17.23 11.56 -4.99
C GLU A 139 15.97 11.66 -5.86
N GLY A 140 16.03 12.51 -6.90
CA GLY A 140 14.91 12.78 -7.78
C GLY A 140 13.99 13.90 -7.26
N PRO A 141 12.97 14.27 -8.04
CA PRO A 141 12.07 15.37 -7.69
C PRO A 141 11.14 15.02 -6.53
N ASN A 142 10.68 16.04 -5.82
CA ASN A 142 9.67 15.96 -4.75
C ASN A 142 8.25 15.66 -5.31
N ARG A 143 8.12 14.55 -6.02
CA ARG A 143 6.86 14.07 -6.60
C ARG A 143 6.52 12.73 -5.99
N ILE A 144 5.27 12.56 -5.61
CA ILE A 144 4.76 11.22 -5.31
C ILE A 144 4.50 10.59 -6.67
N ALA A 145 5.09 9.42 -6.93
CA ALA A 145 4.96 8.76 -8.21
C ALA A 145 3.48 8.51 -8.50
N VAL A 146 2.96 9.18 -9.54
CA VAL A 146 1.64 8.85 -10.08
C VAL A 146 1.73 7.41 -10.54
N GLN A 147 0.84 6.55 -10.03
CA GLN A 147 0.77 5.18 -10.49
C GLN A 147 0.69 5.19 -12.02
N ARG A 148 1.58 4.46 -12.68
CA ARG A 148 1.48 4.31 -14.13
C ARG A 148 0.09 3.75 -14.43
N GLY A 149 -0.76 4.57 -15.04
CA GLY A 149 -2.04 4.09 -15.56
C GLY A 149 -1.79 2.93 -16.52
N ARG A 150 -2.80 2.08 -16.72
CA ARG A 150 -2.63 0.85 -17.50
C ARG A 150 -2.19 1.24 -18.91
N SER A 151 -1.29 0.44 -19.49
CA SER A 151 -0.89 0.68 -20.87
C SER A 151 -2.08 0.44 -21.81
N ALA A 152 -2.12 1.13 -22.95
CA ALA A 152 -3.16 0.90 -23.96
C ALA A 152 -3.25 -0.58 -24.38
N PHE A 153 -2.10 -1.26 -24.42
CA PHE A 153 -2.00 -2.69 -24.66
C PHE A 153 -2.56 -3.53 -23.51
N GLU A 154 -2.27 -3.20 -22.24
CA GLU A 154 -2.87 -3.88 -21.09
C GLU A 154 -4.39 -3.74 -21.04
N ILE A 155 -4.91 -2.56 -21.41
CA ILE A 155 -6.36 -2.33 -21.49
C ILE A 155 -6.95 -3.22 -22.59
N ALA A 156 -6.37 -3.22 -23.79
CA ALA A 156 -6.83 -4.05 -24.91
C ALA A 156 -6.74 -5.56 -24.59
N ALA A 157 -5.60 -6.03 -24.07
CA ALA A 157 -5.37 -7.43 -23.72
C ALA A 157 -6.37 -7.93 -22.67
N SER A 158 -6.75 -7.08 -21.70
CA SER A 158 -7.72 -7.47 -20.68
C SER A 158 -9.13 -7.72 -21.23
N GLN A 159 -9.50 -7.13 -22.37
CA GLN A 159 -10.81 -7.39 -23.00
C GLN A 159 -10.91 -8.84 -23.48
N PHE A 160 -9.80 -9.41 -23.96
CA PHE A 160 -9.72 -10.80 -24.43
C PHE A 160 -9.63 -11.83 -23.31
N GLN A 161 -9.29 -11.42 -22.09
CA GLN A 161 -9.19 -12.30 -20.91
C GLN A 161 -10.50 -12.43 -20.15
N SER A 162 -11.56 -11.73 -20.57
CA SER A 162 -12.87 -11.83 -19.93
C SER A 162 -13.56 -13.17 -20.29
N VAL A 163 -14.33 -13.73 -19.34
CA VAL A 163 -15.06 -14.99 -19.53
C VAL A 163 -15.93 -14.96 -20.81
N PRO A 164 -16.73 -13.92 -21.09
CA PRO A 164 -17.52 -13.86 -22.33
C PRO A 164 -16.66 -13.82 -23.60
N ALA A 165 -15.53 -13.09 -23.58
CA ALA A 165 -14.64 -13.02 -24.73
C ALA A 165 -13.99 -14.38 -25.03
N VAL A 166 -13.51 -15.09 -24.00
CA VAL A 166 -12.94 -16.43 -24.16
C VAL A 166 -13.97 -17.42 -24.73
N LEU A 167 -15.23 -17.34 -24.28
CA LEU A 167 -16.31 -18.18 -24.80
C LEU A 167 -16.62 -17.88 -26.27
N LEU A 168 -16.69 -16.60 -26.65
CA LEU A 168 -16.91 -16.21 -28.04
C LEU A 168 -15.73 -16.63 -28.93
N LEU A 169 -14.50 -16.49 -28.44
CA LEU A 169 -13.31 -16.98 -29.16
C LEU A 169 -13.35 -18.50 -29.34
N ALA A 170 -13.73 -19.25 -28.30
CA ALA A 170 -13.89 -20.71 -28.38
C ALA A 170 -15.00 -21.11 -29.36
N ALA A 171 -16.13 -20.40 -29.37
CA ALA A 171 -17.22 -20.63 -30.31
C ALA A 171 -16.80 -20.33 -31.76
N GLY A 172 -16.07 -19.23 -31.99
CA GLY A 172 -15.52 -18.89 -33.31
C GLY A 172 -14.53 -19.94 -33.82
N LEU A 173 -13.66 -20.45 -32.95
CA LEU A 173 -12.76 -21.59 -33.26
C LEU A 173 -13.54 -22.86 -33.60
N GLY A 174 -14.57 -23.20 -32.81
CA GLY A 174 -15.44 -24.34 -33.07
C GLY A 174 -16.15 -24.26 -34.43
N SER A 175 -16.65 -23.07 -34.78
CA SER A 175 -17.28 -22.80 -36.07
C SER A 175 -16.31 -22.97 -37.26
N LEU A 176 -15.03 -22.61 -37.06
CA LEU A 176 -14.02 -22.78 -38.10
C LEU A 176 -13.72 -24.26 -38.36
N LEU A 177 -13.69 -25.08 -37.30
CA LEU A 177 -13.48 -26.53 -37.38
C LEU A 177 -14.63 -27.26 -38.08
N THR A 178 -15.86 -26.76 -37.97
CA THR A 178 -17.04 -27.32 -38.66
C THR A 178 -17.21 -26.80 -40.09
N GLY A 179 -16.31 -25.93 -40.57
CA GLY A 179 -16.35 -25.36 -41.93
C GLY A 179 -17.23 -24.10 -42.07
N GLY A 180 -17.81 -23.61 -40.96
CA GLY A 180 -18.64 -22.41 -40.90
C GLY A 180 -17.80 -21.13 -40.87
N ILE A 181 -17.19 -20.77 -42.01
CA ILE A 181 -16.32 -19.58 -42.11
C ILE A 181 -17.11 -18.28 -41.90
N ALA A 182 -18.33 -18.19 -42.44
CA ALA A 182 -19.17 -17.00 -42.31
C ALA A 182 -19.54 -16.71 -40.84
N ASP A 183 -19.92 -17.74 -40.09
CA ASP A 183 -20.28 -17.63 -38.67
C ASP A 183 -19.07 -17.28 -37.80
N ALA A 184 -17.90 -17.88 -38.08
CA ALA A 184 -16.65 -17.54 -37.40
C ALA A 184 -16.26 -16.07 -37.62
N VAL A 185 -16.39 -15.56 -38.85
CA VAL A 185 -16.12 -14.15 -39.19
C VAL A 185 -17.10 -13.22 -38.46
N ALA A 186 -18.38 -13.56 -38.40
CA ALA A 186 -19.38 -12.76 -37.69
C ALA A 186 -19.09 -12.68 -36.19
N ILE A 187 -18.74 -13.81 -35.55
CA ILE A 187 -18.37 -13.86 -34.12
C ILE A 187 -17.12 -13.00 -33.84
N LEU A 188 -16.08 -13.13 -34.67
CA LEU A 188 -14.85 -12.35 -34.52
C LEU A 188 -15.11 -10.84 -34.68
N ALA A 189 -16.01 -10.45 -35.59
CA ALA A 189 -16.41 -9.05 -35.76
C ALA A 189 -17.06 -8.48 -34.49
N VAL A 190 -17.94 -9.25 -33.84
CA VAL A 190 -18.57 -8.85 -32.56
C VAL A 190 -17.53 -8.73 -31.45
N VAL A 191 -16.60 -9.68 -31.34
CA VAL A 191 -15.51 -9.62 -30.35
C VAL A 191 -14.63 -8.38 -30.55
N ALA A 192 -14.25 -8.10 -31.80
CA ALA A 192 -13.46 -6.92 -32.14
C ALA A 192 -14.20 -5.61 -31.81
N LEU A 193 -15.50 -5.53 -32.11
CA LEU A 193 -16.33 -4.38 -31.80
C LEU A 193 -16.44 -4.16 -30.28
N ASN A 194 -16.70 -5.21 -29.51
CA ASN A 194 -16.77 -5.15 -28.04
C ASN A 194 -15.45 -4.69 -27.43
N ALA A 195 -14.31 -5.23 -27.92
CA ALA A 195 -12.99 -4.81 -27.47
C ALA A 195 -12.71 -3.33 -27.78
N ALA A 196 -13.12 -2.84 -28.96
CA ALA A 196 -12.96 -1.43 -29.34
C ALA A 196 -13.80 -0.48 -28.48
N ILE A 197 -15.05 -0.84 -28.19
CA ILE A 197 -15.92 -0.09 -27.28
C ILE A 197 -15.31 -0.07 -25.88
N GLY A 198 -14.94 -1.24 -25.33
CA GLY A 198 -14.33 -1.37 -24.01
C GLY A 198 -13.04 -0.56 -23.88
N TYR A 199 -12.14 -0.64 -24.88
CA TYR A 199 -10.92 0.16 -24.93
C TYR A 199 -11.21 1.67 -24.91
N THR A 200 -12.19 2.12 -25.69
CA THR A 200 -12.52 3.55 -25.79
C THR A 200 -13.11 4.09 -24.50
N VAL A 201 -14.01 3.33 -23.86
CA VAL A 201 -14.63 3.70 -22.58
C VAL A 201 -13.57 3.77 -21.48
N GLU A 202 -12.76 2.73 -21.33
CA GLU A 202 -11.73 2.66 -20.30
C GLU A 202 -10.65 3.74 -20.51
N SER A 203 -10.19 3.93 -21.75
CA SER A 203 -9.20 4.96 -22.07
C SER A 203 -9.70 6.38 -21.82
N ARG A 204 -10.99 6.65 -22.02
CA ARG A 204 -11.59 7.96 -21.70
C ARG A 204 -11.63 8.17 -20.19
N SER A 205 -12.01 7.16 -19.42
CA SER A 205 -12.00 7.20 -17.96
C SER A 205 -10.61 7.48 -17.40
N GLU A 206 -9.59 6.75 -17.86
CA GLU A 206 -8.21 7.00 -17.44
C GLU A 206 -7.71 8.40 -17.79
N LYS A 207 -8.00 8.89 -19.01
CA LYS A 207 -7.59 10.24 -19.43
C LYS A 207 -8.21 11.33 -18.56
N THR A 208 -9.50 11.21 -18.23
CA THR A 208 -10.18 12.16 -17.34
C THR A 208 -9.54 12.17 -15.95
N ILE A 209 -9.18 10.99 -15.41
CA ILE A 209 -8.49 10.89 -14.12
C ILE A 209 -7.12 11.58 -14.18
N ARG A 210 -6.31 11.33 -15.23
CA ARG A 210 -4.98 11.95 -15.39
C ARG A 210 -5.03 13.47 -15.52
N LEU A 211 -6.10 14.03 -16.10
CA LEU A 211 -6.27 15.48 -16.20
C LEU A 211 -6.53 16.12 -14.82
N LEU A 212 -7.25 15.43 -13.92
CA LEU A 212 -7.43 15.85 -12.54
C LEU A 212 -6.13 15.76 -11.72
N GLU A 213 -5.19 14.92 -12.14
CA GLU A 213 -3.89 14.73 -11.51
C GLU A 213 -2.84 15.78 -11.91
N SER A 214 -3.17 16.79 -12.73
CA SER A 214 -2.21 17.85 -13.09
C SER A 214 -1.69 18.54 -11.82
N PRO A 215 -0.42 18.32 -11.45
CA PRO A 215 0.19 19.06 -10.35
C PRO A 215 0.42 20.46 -10.90
N GLY A 216 -0.53 21.36 -10.64
CA GLY A 216 -0.26 22.79 -10.79
C GLY A 216 1.03 23.06 -10.02
N SER A 217 2.03 23.62 -10.70
CA SER A 217 3.39 23.76 -10.20
C SER A 217 3.39 24.58 -8.90
N ALA A 218 3.25 23.89 -7.78
CA ALA A 218 3.22 24.51 -6.48
C ALA A 218 4.57 25.19 -6.27
N VAL A 219 4.55 26.41 -5.73
CA VAL A 219 5.76 27.17 -5.44
C VAL A 219 6.03 27.08 -3.95
N ALA A 220 7.28 26.80 -3.59
CA ALA A 220 7.76 26.78 -2.22
C ALA A 220 8.73 27.94 -2.01
N THR A 221 8.56 28.66 -0.90
CA THR A 221 9.53 29.67 -0.46
C THR A 221 10.56 29.00 0.44
N VAL A 222 11.82 29.03 0.03
CA VAL A 222 12.95 28.40 0.75
C VAL A 222 14.06 29.40 1.03
N LEU A 223 14.91 29.06 1.97
CA LEU A 223 16.16 29.72 2.22
C LEU A 223 17.29 28.89 1.59
N ARG A 224 18.03 29.50 0.67
CA ARG A 224 19.24 28.92 0.07
C ARG A 224 20.30 30.00 -0.06
N ASP A 225 21.56 29.69 0.26
CA ASP A 225 22.68 30.64 0.25
C ASP A 225 22.39 31.96 1.00
N GLY A 226 21.66 31.87 2.12
CA GLY A 226 21.26 33.02 2.94
C GLY A 226 20.11 33.86 2.38
N SER A 227 19.62 33.53 1.19
CA SER A 227 18.61 34.31 0.47
C SER A 227 17.27 33.58 0.39
N ARG A 228 16.16 34.33 0.50
CA ARG A 228 14.82 33.79 0.34
C ARG A 228 14.51 33.66 -1.16
N LEU A 229 14.19 32.46 -1.61
CA LEU A 229 13.92 32.14 -3.00
C LEU A 229 12.59 31.41 -3.13
N ASN A 230 11.87 31.70 -4.21
CA ASN A 230 10.71 30.91 -4.63
C ASN A 230 11.17 29.88 -5.64
N VAL A 231 11.03 28.60 -5.28
CA VAL A 231 11.42 27.46 -6.12
C VAL A 231 10.19 26.61 -6.42
N PRO A 232 10.15 25.89 -7.56
CA PRO A 232 9.13 24.88 -7.77
C PRO A 232 9.19 23.83 -6.65
N ALA A 233 8.06 23.48 -6.05
CA ALA A 233 7.96 22.53 -4.95
C ALA A 233 8.55 21.15 -5.30
N ASP A 234 8.52 20.79 -6.58
CA ASP A 234 9.12 19.56 -7.13
C ASP A 234 10.65 19.54 -7.05
N THR A 235 11.30 20.69 -6.87
CA THR A 235 12.76 20.82 -6.77
C THR A 235 13.26 20.88 -5.32
N LEU A 236 12.36 20.69 -4.35
CA LEU A 236 12.72 20.56 -2.94
C LEU A 236 13.46 19.26 -2.69
N VAL A 237 14.47 19.33 -1.83
CA VAL A 237 15.27 18.19 -1.40
C VAL A 237 15.41 18.18 0.12
N PRO A 238 15.68 17.02 0.74
CA PRO A 238 16.04 16.97 2.15
C PRO A 238 17.19 17.94 2.47
N GLY A 239 17.05 18.68 3.57
CA GLY A 239 17.97 19.73 3.99
C GLY A 239 17.62 21.15 3.52
N ASP A 240 16.68 21.33 2.58
CA ASP A 240 16.14 22.67 2.29
C ASP A 240 15.46 23.25 3.54
N VAL A 241 15.57 24.56 3.74
CA VAL A 241 14.85 25.25 4.82
C VAL A 241 13.66 25.98 4.22
N MET A 242 12.45 25.49 4.51
CA MET A 242 11.20 26.08 4.07
C MET A 242 10.80 27.24 4.98
N LEU A 243 10.31 28.32 4.38
CA LEU A 243 9.64 29.41 5.08
C LEU A 243 8.13 29.18 5.04
N LEU A 244 7.53 29.14 6.23
CA LEU A 244 6.12 28.85 6.43
C LEU A 244 5.39 30.12 6.82
N ALA A 245 4.28 30.39 6.15
CA ALA A 245 3.40 31.50 6.45
C ALA A 245 1.94 31.05 6.35
N ARG A 246 1.03 31.82 6.94
CA ARG A 246 -0.41 31.58 6.81
C ARG A 246 -0.83 31.41 5.34
N GLY A 247 -1.61 30.38 5.08
CA GLY A 247 -2.10 30.00 3.75
C GLY A 247 -1.13 29.15 2.94
N THR A 248 0.10 28.90 3.43
CA THR A 248 1.04 27.99 2.77
C THR A 248 0.54 26.55 2.87
N THR A 249 0.31 25.92 1.73
CA THR A 249 0.24 24.45 1.63
C THR A 249 1.66 23.90 1.73
N VAL A 250 1.87 22.99 2.66
CA VAL A 250 3.19 22.45 2.98
C VAL A 250 3.64 21.51 1.85
N PRO A 251 4.78 21.78 1.19
CA PRO A 251 5.18 21.05 -0.02
C PRO A 251 5.96 19.74 0.24
N ALA A 252 6.52 19.57 1.45
CA ALA A 252 7.33 18.42 1.85
C ALA A 252 7.26 18.23 3.38
N ASP A 253 7.66 17.06 3.88
CA ASP A 253 7.71 16.83 5.32
C ASP A 253 8.96 17.48 5.90
N GLY A 254 8.82 18.12 7.06
CA GLY A 254 9.89 18.89 7.66
C GLY A 254 9.90 18.91 9.18
N ARG A 255 11.09 19.15 9.73
CA ARG A 255 11.32 19.39 11.15
C ARG A 255 11.28 20.90 11.43
N ILE A 256 10.41 21.34 12.32
CA ILE A 256 10.25 22.76 12.65
C ILE A 256 11.48 23.29 13.40
N CYS A 257 12.07 24.37 12.90
CA CYS A 257 13.22 25.03 13.53
C CYS A 257 12.79 26.24 14.35
N ARG A 258 11.84 27.02 13.81
CA ARG A 258 11.30 28.21 14.45
C ARG A 258 9.80 28.25 14.20
N SER A 259 9.05 28.67 15.21
CA SER A 259 7.61 28.87 15.10
C SER A 259 7.20 30.09 15.91
N HIS A 260 6.38 30.96 15.31
CA HIS A 260 5.73 32.07 15.97
C HIS A 260 4.23 31.96 15.73
N GLU A 261 3.51 31.52 16.78
CA GLU A 261 2.08 31.20 16.74
C GLU A 261 1.69 30.35 15.52
N LEU A 262 2.52 29.37 15.18
CA LEU A 262 2.32 28.52 14.00
C LEU A 262 1.26 27.46 14.29
N PHE A 263 0.20 27.44 13.49
CA PHE A 263 -0.83 26.41 13.51
C PHE A 263 -1.01 25.81 12.12
N THR A 264 -1.33 24.52 12.07
CA THR A 264 -1.56 23.79 10.83
C THR A 264 -2.84 22.98 10.89
N ASP A 265 -3.56 22.90 9.78
CA ASP A 265 -4.66 21.96 9.57
C ASP A 265 -4.09 20.65 9.03
N GLU A 266 -4.22 19.58 9.82
CA GLU A 266 -3.69 18.25 9.51
C GLU A 266 -4.81 17.23 9.25
N ALA A 267 -6.04 17.69 8.99
CA ALA A 267 -7.22 16.84 8.79
C ALA A 267 -7.03 15.85 7.64
N MET A 268 -6.30 16.23 6.57
CA MET A 268 -6.02 15.35 5.43
C MET A 268 -5.20 14.10 5.80
N LEU A 269 -4.39 14.17 6.87
CA LEU A 269 -3.44 13.12 7.23
C LEU A 269 -3.84 12.39 8.53
N THR A 270 -4.45 13.11 9.47
CA THR A 270 -4.82 12.60 10.79
C THR A 270 -6.33 12.39 10.96
N GLY A 271 -7.15 13.06 10.15
CA GLY A 271 -8.60 13.13 10.34
C GLY A 271 -9.05 14.06 11.46
N GLU A 272 -8.13 14.75 12.14
CA GLU A 272 -8.45 15.71 13.21
C GLU A 272 -8.70 17.11 12.61
N SER A 273 -9.90 17.65 12.82
CA SER A 273 -10.32 18.93 12.23
C SER A 273 -9.85 20.17 13.00
N LEU A 274 -9.24 20.00 14.17
CA LEU A 274 -8.77 21.14 14.99
C LEU A 274 -7.34 21.52 14.59
N PRO A 275 -7.05 22.83 14.37
CA PRO A 275 -5.71 23.28 14.08
C PRO A 275 -4.71 22.88 15.18
N VAL A 276 -3.61 22.27 14.77
CA VAL A 276 -2.56 21.81 15.69
C VAL A 276 -1.50 22.89 15.84
N ARG A 277 -1.23 23.29 17.10
CA ARG A 277 -0.14 24.22 17.40
C ARG A 277 1.21 23.53 17.23
N LYS A 278 2.10 24.19 16.52
CA LYS A 278 3.44 23.71 16.19
C LYS A 278 4.52 24.34 17.07
N THR A 279 5.54 23.56 17.43
CA THR A 279 6.63 23.98 18.33
C THR A 279 7.99 23.42 17.89
N PRO A 280 9.13 24.08 18.18
CA PRO A 280 10.44 23.64 17.68
C PRO A 280 11.12 22.60 18.57
N GLU A 281 10.69 22.41 19.81
CA GLU A 281 11.37 21.56 20.80
C GLU A 281 11.38 20.09 20.38
N ALA A 282 12.47 19.39 20.69
CA ALA A 282 12.55 17.95 20.49
C ALA A 282 11.55 17.21 21.38
N LEU A 283 10.96 16.14 20.85
CA LEU A 283 10.03 15.27 21.56
C LEU A 283 10.77 13.96 21.89
N PRO A 284 11.30 13.76 23.11
CA PRO A 284 12.26 12.68 23.38
C PRO A 284 11.65 11.27 23.38
N LYS A 285 10.33 11.16 23.59
CA LYS A 285 9.60 9.89 23.65
C LYS A 285 9.54 9.25 22.26
N ALA A 286 9.91 7.97 22.17
CA ALA A 286 9.79 7.18 20.95
C ALA A 286 8.33 6.75 20.72
N GLY A 287 7.99 6.43 19.46
CA GLY A 287 6.68 5.87 19.12
C GLY A 287 5.51 6.84 19.31
N ILE A 288 5.76 8.15 19.29
CA ILE A 288 4.70 9.17 19.30
C ILE A 288 3.89 9.06 17.99
N ALA A 289 2.57 9.03 18.13
CA ALA A 289 1.65 9.02 17.00
C ALA A 289 1.85 10.26 16.12
N LEU A 290 1.63 10.12 14.82
CA LEU A 290 1.91 11.17 13.84
C LEU A 290 1.28 12.54 14.20
N GLY A 291 0.02 12.56 14.63
CA GLY A 291 -0.70 13.79 15.01
C GLY A 291 -0.16 14.45 16.29
N ASP A 292 0.48 13.68 17.17
CA ASP A 292 1.10 14.18 18.40
C ASP A 292 2.50 14.77 18.17
N ARG A 293 3.11 14.56 17.00
CA ARG A 293 4.43 15.10 16.63
C ARG A 293 4.32 16.58 16.26
N ARG A 294 4.04 17.44 17.25
CA ARG A 294 3.84 18.90 17.10
C ARG A 294 5.05 19.66 16.58
N ASN A 295 6.21 19.01 16.54
CA ASN A 295 7.46 19.60 16.06
C ASN A 295 7.85 19.20 14.64
N MET A 296 6.94 18.48 13.98
CA MET A 296 6.97 18.12 12.57
C MET A 296 5.90 18.88 11.79
N ILE A 297 6.13 19.04 10.50
CA ILE A 297 5.16 19.52 9.52
C ILE A 297 5.11 18.55 8.34
N TYR A 298 3.94 18.36 7.73
CA TYR A 298 3.71 17.30 6.76
C TYR A 298 3.20 17.82 5.43
N ARG A 299 3.62 17.19 4.33
CA ARG A 299 3.20 17.51 2.98
C ARG A 299 1.67 17.43 2.85
N GLY A 300 1.09 18.47 2.23
CA GLY A 300 -0.35 18.57 1.98
C GLY A 300 -1.16 19.19 3.12
N THR A 301 -0.58 19.38 4.31
CA THR A 301 -1.23 20.17 5.37
C THR A 301 -1.16 21.67 5.03
N VAL A 302 -2.01 22.46 5.67
CA VAL A 302 -2.10 23.90 5.41
C VAL A 302 -1.80 24.69 6.67
N VAL A 303 -0.94 25.70 6.56
CA VAL A 303 -0.67 26.62 7.67
C VAL A 303 -1.86 27.55 7.86
N THR A 304 -2.56 27.46 8.98
CA THR A 304 -3.78 28.21 9.27
C THR A 304 -3.49 29.59 9.88
N SER A 305 -2.41 29.69 10.66
CA SER A 305 -1.93 30.95 11.25
C SER A 305 -0.44 30.89 11.61
N GLY A 306 0.13 32.07 11.87
CA GLY A 306 1.52 32.24 12.28
C GLY A 306 2.54 32.15 11.17
N THR A 307 3.80 32.08 11.59
CA THR A 307 4.96 31.92 10.71
C THR A 307 5.96 30.96 11.32
N GLY A 308 6.83 30.38 10.49
CA GLY A 308 7.87 29.49 10.98
C GLY A 308 8.88 29.13 9.91
N THR A 309 9.88 28.37 10.33
CA THR A 309 10.83 27.72 9.41
C THR A 309 10.91 26.24 9.73
N ALA A 310 11.10 25.41 8.71
CA ALA A 310 11.26 23.98 8.86
C ALA A 310 12.32 23.44 7.90
N ILE A 311 13.19 22.55 8.37
CA ILE A 311 14.12 21.80 7.54
C ILE A 311 13.38 20.63 6.91
N VAL A 312 13.42 20.49 5.58
CA VAL A 312 12.86 19.35 4.86
C VAL A 312 13.61 18.09 5.28
N VAL A 313 12.88 17.07 5.74
CA VAL A 313 13.45 15.77 6.12
C VAL A 313 13.04 14.65 5.19
N ALA A 314 11.92 14.80 4.47
CA ALA A 314 11.47 13.83 3.49
C ALA A 314 10.71 14.49 2.34
N THR A 315 10.90 13.96 1.13
CA THR A 315 10.29 14.43 -0.12
C THR A 315 9.66 13.27 -0.89
N GLY A 316 8.75 13.60 -1.81
CA GLY A 316 8.10 12.65 -2.72
C GLY A 316 7.50 11.45 -1.99
N ALA A 317 7.88 10.25 -2.44
CA ALA A 317 7.40 8.97 -1.90
C ALA A 317 7.81 8.71 -0.43
N GLN A 318 8.82 9.42 0.10
CA GLN A 318 9.29 9.26 1.48
C GLN A 318 8.49 10.11 2.48
N THR A 319 7.65 11.05 2.00
CA THR A 319 6.72 11.78 2.87
C THR A 319 5.66 10.84 3.45
N GLU A 320 5.05 11.20 4.57
CA GLU A 320 4.03 10.38 5.24
C GLU A 320 2.83 10.14 4.30
N ILE A 321 2.37 11.17 3.60
CA ILE A 321 1.35 11.01 2.56
C ILE A 321 1.84 10.18 1.36
N GLY A 322 3.11 10.28 1.00
CA GLY A 322 3.74 9.44 -0.03
C GLY A 322 3.78 7.97 0.36
N ARG A 323 4.10 7.66 1.62
CA ARG A 323 4.11 6.31 2.19
C ARG A 323 2.69 5.73 2.24
N VAL A 324 1.70 6.53 2.65
CA VAL A 324 0.28 6.15 2.58
C VAL A 324 -0.12 5.81 1.14
N GLN A 325 0.27 6.63 0.16
CA GLN A 325 -0.03 6.38 -1.25
C GLN A 325 0.65 5.12 -1.81
N LEU A 326 1.87 4.78 -1.36
CA LEU A 326 2.51 3.51 -1.75
C LEU A 326 1.75 2.29 -1.22
N VAL A 327 1.22 2.37 0.01
CA VAL A 327 0.41 1.29 0.59
C VAL A 327 -0.94 1.16 -0.11
N LEU A 328 -1.60 2.28 -0.41
CA LEU A 328 -2.88 2.27 -1.13
C LEU A 328 -2.71 1.87 -2.60
N GLY A 329 -1.65 2.34 -3.25
CA GLY A 329 -1.41 2.12 -4.68
C GLY A 329 -0.90 0.73 -5.06
N THR A 330 -0.47 -0.05 -4.08
CA THR A 330 -0.20 -1.49 -4.27
C THR A 330 -1.45 -2.34 -4.12
N THR A 331 -2.60 -1.74 -3.78
CA THR A 331 -3.87 -2.45 -3.62
C THR A 331 -4.64 -2.41 -4.94
N SER A 332 -4.67 -3.52 -5.68
CA SER A 332 -5.53 -3.68 -6.85
C SER A 332 -6.97 -3.35 -6.46
N ARG A 333 -7.65 -2.50 -7.25
CA ARG A 333 -9.06 -2.17 -7.00
C ARG A 333 -9.87 -3.47 -6.94
N PRO A 334 -10.51 -3.78 -5.82
CA PRO A 334 -11.38 -4.95 -5.77
C PRO A 334 -12.55 -4.73 -6.73
N ALA A 335 -12.93 -5.77 -7.47
CA ALA A 335 -14.10 -5.74 -8.35
C ALA A 335 -15.32 -5.21 -7.59
N THR A 336 -16.07 -4.30 -8.21
CA THR A 336 -17.24 -3.68 -7.58
C THR A 336 -18.30 -4.76 -7.26
N PRO A 337 -19.18 -4.54 -6.26
CA PRO A 337 -20.24 -5.50 -5.94
C PRO A 337 -21.07 -5.88 -7.18
N MET A 338 -21.37 -4.90 -8.04
CA MET A 338 -22.12 -5.09 -9.28
C MET A 338 -21.33 -5.88 -10.34
N GLU A 339 -20.02 -5.65 -10.48
CA GLU A 339 -19.16 -6.44 -11.37
C GLU A 339 -19.10 -7.91 -10.94
N ARG A 340 -19.05 -8.19 -9.63
CA ARG A 340 -19.07 -9.56 -9.11
C ARG A 340 -20.39 -10.25 -9.40
N GLU A 341 -21.50 -9.55 -9.20
CA GLU A 341 -22.84 -10.08 -9.46
C GLU A 341 -23.04 -10.38 -10.95
N LEU A 342 -22.64 -9.46 -11.84
CA LEU A 342 -22.64 -9.69 -13.29
C LEU A 342 -21.72 -10.85 -13.70
N GLY A 343 -20.57 -11.01 -13.05
CA GLY A 343 -19.67 -12.15 -13.27
C GLY A 343 -20.32 -13.48 -12.87
N HIS A 344 -21.02 -13.53 -11.73
CA HIS A 344 -21.76 -14.71 -11.30
C HIS A 344 -22.91 -15.06 -12.25
N LEU A 345 -23.70 -14.07 -12.66
CA LEU A 345 -24.77 -14.25 -13.65
C LEU A 345 -24.20 -14.74 -14.99
N GLY A 346 -23.08 -14.17 -15.44
CA GLY A 346 -22.38 -14.60 -16.65
C GLY A 346 -21.96 -16.08 -16.58
N LEU A 347 -21.42 -16.51 -15.44
CA LEU A 347 -21.02 -17.91 -15.24
C LEU A 347 -22.23 -18.85 -15.21
N GLN A 348 -23.33 -18.45 -14.56
CA GLN A 348 -24.58 -19.23 -14.52
C GLN A 348 -25.17 -19.43 -15.92
N LEU A 349 -25.26 -18.35 -16.71
CA LEU A 349 -25.74 -18.40 -18.09
C LEU A 349 -24.83 -19.25 -18.97
N THR A 350 -23.51 -19.19 -18.74
CA THR A 350 -22.53 -20.04 -19.44
C THR A 350 -22.77 -21.52 -19.14
N CYS A 351 -22.88 -21.89 -17.86
CA CYS A 351 -23.19 -23.27 -17.46
C CYS A 351 -24.51 -23.76 -18.04
N LEU A 352 -25.56 -22.94 -17.99
CA LEU A 352 -26.86 -23.28 -18.55
C LEU A 352 -26.78 -23.52 -20.07
N SER A 353 -26.03 -22.67 -20.79
CA SER A 353 -25.84 -22.79 -22.24
C SER A 353 -25.12 -24.09 -22.62
N PHE A 354 -24.06 -24.45 -21.89
CA PHE A 354 -23.37 -25.74 -22.10
C PHE A 354 -24.24 -26.94 -21.75
N ALA A 355 -25.03 -26.87 -20.68
CA ALA A 355 -25.95 -27.95 -20.30
C ALA A 355 -27.00 -28.19 -21.40
N LEU A 356 -27.63 -27.13 -21.91
CA LEU A 356 -28.57 -27.23 -23.02
C LEU A 356 -27.89 -27.76 -24.30
N GLY A 357 -26.72 -27.21 -24.66
CA GLY A 357 -25.97 -27.66 -25.84
C GLY A 357 -25.57 -29.13 -25.78
N GLY A 358 -25.15 -29.61 -24.60
CA GLY A 358 -24.85 -31.02 -24.37
C GLY A 358 -26.07 -31.93 -24.52
N VAL A 359 -27.25 -31.49 -24.07
CA VAL A 359 -28.50 -32.25 -24.22
C VAL A 359 -28.92 -32.36 -25.69
N VAL A 360 -28.72 -31.32 -26.50
CA VAL A 360 -29.07 -31.34 -27.93
C VAL A 360 -28.10 -32.21 -28.76
N ALA A 361 -26.86 -32.36 -28.29
CA ALA A 361 -25.83 -33.14 -28.97
C ALA A 361 -25.88 -34.65 -28.69
N VAL A 362 -26.63 -35.08 -27.68
CA VAL A 362 -26.87 -36.49 -27.30
C VAL A 362 -28.10 -37.04 -28.02
#